data_AF-A0A8D8CV96-F1
#
_entry.id   AF-A0A8D8CV96-F1
#
_cell.length_a   1.000
_cell.length_b   1.000
_cell.length_c   1.000
_cell.angle_alpha   90.00
_cell.angle_beta   90.00
_cell.angle_gamma   90.00
#
_symmetry.space_group_name_H-M   'P 1'
#
loop_
_entity.id
_entity.type
_entity.pdbx_description
1 polymer ?
#
loop_
_entity_poly.entity_id
_entity_poly.type
_entity_poly.pdbx_seq_one_letter_code
_entity_poly.pdbx_strand_id
1 'polypeptide(L)'
;MENDNPEQQDEVKVFESSFQRITEGVVQNGFADGVADGRETLYQQDFDRGYKEGFAMAFTLGHHKGYATGTQQHGTTVCTDLILKQEASRAHCQLCSDKTLEERMSLDEIIAVQQKHNAGVKEKLAERYGLSS
;
A
#
# COMPACT_ATOMS: atom_id res chain seq x y z
N MET A 1 38.65 -55.55 13.56
CA MET A 1 39.64 -54.73 12.82
C MET A 1 38.85 -54.04 11.73
N GLU A 2 38.27 -52.89 12.05
CA GLU A 2 37.72 -52.01 11.03
C GLU A 2 38.91 -51.52 10.20
N ASN A 3 38.82 -51.73 8.90
CA ASN A 3 39.86 -51.42 7.95
C ASN A 3 39.72 -49.92 7.68
N ASP A 4 40.39 -49.09 8.49
CA ASP A 4 40.49 -47.65 8.26
C ASP A 4 41.34 -47.42 7.01
N ASN A 5 40.71 -47.53 5.84
CA ASN A 5 41.34 -47.23 4.56
C ASN A 5 41.47 -45.71 4.44
N PRO A 6 42.70 -45.14 4.40
CA PRO A 6 42.91 -43.70 4.32
C PRO A 6 42.26 -43.05 3.08
N GLU A 7 42.06 -43.80 1.99
CA GLU A 7 41.37 -43.32 0.79
C GLU A 7 39.87 -43.05 1.04
N GLN A 8 39.21 -43.88 1.87
CA GLN A 8 37.80 -43.69 2.23
C GLN A 8 37.61 -42.47 3.13
N GLN A 9 38.59 -42.18 4.00
CA GLN A 9 38.55 -41.00 4.85
C GLN A 9 38.73 -39.70 4.05
N ASP A 10 39.48 -39.74 2.95
CA ASP A 10 39.69 -38.58 2.07
C ASP A 10 38.45 -38.30 1.21
N GLU A 11 37.78 -39.35 0.70
CA GLU A 11 36.49 -39.22 0.00
C GLU A 11 35.40 -38.60 0.89
N VAL A 12 35.31 -39.00 2.16
CA VAL A 12 34.34 -38.45 3.11
C VAL A 12 34.59 -36.95 3.35
N LYS A 13 35.83 -36.51 3.50
CA LYS A 13 36.17 -35.08 3.67
C LYS A 13 35.84 -34.24 2.43
N VAL A 14 36.10 -34.78 1.23
CA VAL A 14 35.73 -34.12 -0.03
C VAL A 14 34.21 -34.00 -0.15
N PHE A 15 33.47 -35.03 0.27
CA PHE A 15 32.01 -34.99 0.30
C PHE A 15 31.49 -33.96 1.31
N GLU A 16 31.98 -33.95 2.55
CA GLU A 16 31.54 -33.01 3.59
C GLU A 16 31.80 -31.55 3.19
N SER A 17 33.00 -31.25 2.68
CA SER A 17 33.33 -29.90 2.21
C SER A 17 32.48 -29.47 1.00
N SER A 18 32.19 -30.39 0.08
CA SER A 18 31.31 -30.14 -1.06
C SER A 18 29.88 -29.89 -0.61
N PHE A 19 29.38 -30.70 0.33
CA PHE A 19 28.04 -30.56 0.90
C PHE A 19 27.89 -29.25 1.67
N GLN A 20 28.89 -28.89 2.49
CA GLN A 20 28.91 -27.63 3.23
C GLN A 20 28.89 -26.43 2.28
N ARG A 21 29.75 -26.44 1.24
CA ARG A 21 29.81 -25.36 0.26
C ARG A 21 28.50 -25.17 -0.50
N ILE A 22 27.80 -26.26 -0.83
CA ILE A 22 26.48 -26.20 -1.47
C ILE A 22 25.44 -25.67 -0.48
N THR A 23 25.44 -26.17 0.76
CA THR A 23 24.45 -25.81 1.79
C THR A 23 24.57 -24.35 2.21
N GLU A 24 25.79 -23.82 2.38
CA GLU A 24 26.01 -22.43 2.76
C GLU A 24 25.41 -21.46 1.75
N GLY A 25 25.57 -21.71 0.45
CA GLY A 25 24.97 -20.90 -0.60
C GLY A 25 23.44 -20.95 -0.56
N VAL A 26 22.84 -22.13 -0.34
CA VAL A 26 21.39 -22.28 -0.22
C VAL A 26 20.84 -21.53 1.00
N VAL A 27 21.53 -21.60 2.14
CA VAL A 27 21.11 -20.92 3.37
C VAL A 27 21.19 -19.40 3.21
N GLN A 28 22.27 -18.87 2.65
CA GLN A 28 22.43 -17.44 2.43
C GLN A 28 21.40 -16.89 1.44
N ASN A 29 21.19 -17.59 0.33
CA ASN A 29 20.19 -17.20 -0.66
C ASN A 29 18.79 -17.27 -0.07
N GLY A 30 18.44 -18.36 0.62
CA GLY A 30 17.12 -18.50 1.25
C GLY A 30 16.85 -17.43 2.31
N PHE A 31 17.87 -17.00 3.07
CA PHE A 31 17.73 -15.88 3.99
C PHE A 31 17.52 -14.55 3.25
N ALA A 32 18.30 -14.29 2.20
CA ALA A 32 18.17 -13.07 1.40
C ALA A 32 16.81 -12.97 0.72
N ASP A 33 16.32 -14.08 0.16
CA ASP A 33 15.00 -14.20 -0.47
C ASP A 33 13.90 -13.97 0.57
N GLY A 34 13.97 -14.62 1.73
CA GLY A 34 12.98 -14.42 2.79
C GLY A 34 12.91 -12.97 3.30
N VAL A 35 14.05 -12.28 3.39
CA VAL A 35 14.09 -10.86 3.74
C VAL A 35 13.49 -10.00 2.62
N ALA A 36 13.72 -10.33 1.35
CA ALA A 36 13.13 -9.62 0.23
C ALA A 36 11.61 -9.80 0.16
N ASP A 37 11.12 -11.04 0.28
CA ASP A 37 9.70 -11.38 0.30
C ASP A 37 8.97 -10.69 1.46
N GLY A 38 9.60 -10.63 2.63
CA GLY A 38 9.04 -9.92 3.78
C GLY A 38 8.84 -8.43 3.53
N ARG A 39 9.82 -7.77 2.90
CA ARG A 39 9.69 -6.34 2.53
C ARG A 39 8.60 -6.12 1.48
N GLU A 40 8.56 -6.96 0.45
CA GLU A 40 7.55 -6.86 -0.62
C GLU A 40 6.13 -7.05 -0.06
N THR A 41 5.97 -8.02 0.84
CA THR A 41 4.68 -8.29 1.50
C THR A 41 4.20 -7.07 2.29
N LEU A 42 5.07 -6.44 3.08
CA LEU A 42 4.71 -5.24 3.84
C LEU A 42 4.37 -4.07 2.90
N TYR A 43 5.17 -3.86 1.86
CA TYR A 43 4.90 -2.81 0.87
C TYR A 43 3.54 -3.00 0.19
N GLN A 44 3.23 -4.22 -0.25
CA GLN A 44 1.96 -4.51 -0.91
C GLN A 44 0.77 -4.32 0.04
N GLN A 45 0.90 -4.72 1.31
CA GLN A 45 -0.15 -4.52 2.32
C GLN A 45 -0.46 -3.03 2.51
N ASP A 46 0.56 -2.20 2.67
CA ASP A 46 0.36 -0.77 2.88
C ASP A 46 -0.10 -0.04 1.61
N PHE A 47 0.37 -0.48 0.45
CA PHE A 47 -0.13 -0.02 -0.85
C PHE A 47 -1.64 -0.34 -0.99
N ASP A 48 -2.06 -1.57 -0.72
CA ASP A 48 -3.45 -2.00 -0.82
C ASP A 48 -4.36 -1.20 0.12
N ARG A 49 -3.88 -0.90 1.34
CA ARG A 49 -4.59 -0.05 2.30
C ARG A 49 -4.80 1.36 1.74
N GLY A 50 -3.74 1.98 1.24
CA GLY A 50 -3.82 3.32 0.63
C GLY A 50 -4.69 3.34 -0.62
N TYR A 51 -4.55 2.34 -1.49
CA TYR A 51 -5.33 2.21 -2.72
C TYR A 51 -6.82 2.07 -2.42
N LYS A 52 -7.21 1.21 -1.48
CA LYS A 52 -8.61 1.00 -1.10
C LYS A 52 -9.26 2.30 -0.62
N GLU A 53 -8.59 3.04 0.27
CA GLU A 53 -9.11 4.31 0.80
C GLU A 53 -9.21 5.38 -0.30
N GLY A 54 -8.15 5.54 -1.10
CA GLY A 54 -8.09 6.52 -2.19
C GLY A 54 -9.12 6.23 -3.29
N PHE A 55 -9.24 4.97 -3.71
CA PHE A 55 -10.20 4.55 -4.72
C PHE A 55 -11.64 4.80 -4.28
N ALA A 56 -12.00 4.41 -3.05
CA ALA A 56 -13.35 4.63 -2.52
C ALA A 56 -13.74 6.11 -2.51
N MET A 57 -12.82 6.99 -2.12
CA MET A 57 -13.05 8.43 -2.14
C MET A 57 -13.12 8.99 -3.57
N ALA A 58 -12.20 8.59 -4.45
CA ALA A 58 -12.19 9.00 -5.86
C ALA A 58 -13.49 8.62 -6.58
N PHE A 59 -13.98 7.40 -6.35
CA PHE A 59 -15.24 6.91 -6.89
C PHE A 59 -16.43 7.74 -6.37
N THR A 60 -16.46 8.02 -5.07
CA THR A 60 -17.49 8.87 -4.45
C THR A 60 -17.54 10.26 -5.07
N LEU A 61 -16.37 10.91 -5.25
CA LEU A 61 -16.28 12.21 -5.92
C LEU A 61 -16.75 12.15 -7.36
N GLY A 62 -16.35 11.12 -8.10
CA GLY A 62 -16.76 10.89 -9.49
C GLY A 62 -18.29 10.78 -9.62
N HIS A 63 -18.92 10.03 -8.73
CA HIS A 63 -20.38 9.88 -8.68
C HIS A 63 -21.09 11.23 -8.47
N HIS A 64 -20.68 11.99 -7.45
CA HIS A 64 -21.27 13.30 -7.15
C HIS A 64 -20.99 14.33 -8.26
N LYS A 65 -19.79 14.30 -8.85
CA LYS A 65 -19.43 15.15 -9.99
C LYS A 65 -20.29 14.87 -11.22
N GLY A 66 -20.52 13.58 -11.52
CA GLY A 66 -21.43 13.17 -12.59
C GLY A 66 -22.85 13.65 -12.36
N TYR A 67 -23.37 13.44 -11.15
CA TYR A 67 -24.71 13.89 -10.76
C TYR A 67 -24.86 15.42 -10.85
N ALA A 68 -23.92 16.17 -10.28
CA ALA A 68 -23.93 17.63 -10.31
C ALA A 68 -23.84 18.19 -11.73
N THR A 69 -23.09 17.54 -12.62
CA THR A 69 -23.01 17.90 -14.04
C THR A 69 -24.33 17.64 -14.76
N GLY A 70 -24.94 16.48 -14.53
CA GLY A 70 -26.17 16.07 -15.21
C GLY A 70 -27.42 16.80 -14.75
N THR A 71 -27.46 17.27 -13.51
CA THR A 71 -28.66 17.90 -12.95
C THR A 71 -28.77 19.39 -13.23
N GLN A 72 -27.67 20.15 -13.38
CA GLN A 72 -27.66 21.63 -13.56
C GLN A 72 -28.58 22.44 -12.62
N GLN A 73 -29.21 21.83 -11.62
CA GLN A 73 -30.39 22.35 -10.91
C GLN A 73 -30.06 23.09 -9.61
N HIS A 74 -28.82 23.06 -9.15
CA HIS A 74 -28.45 23.59 -7.81
C HIS A 74 -27.72 24.93 -7.81
N GLY A 75 -27.66 25.66 -8.93
CA GLY A 75 -26.98 26.98 -9.01
C GLY A 75 -25.46 26.94 -8.74
N THR A 76 -24.92 25.79 -8.36
CA THR A 76 -23.51 25.48 -8.16
C THR A 76 -23.07 24.61 -9.33
N THR A 77 -22.47 25.24 -10.34
CA THR A 77 -21.75 24.52 -11.39
C THR A 77 -20.64 23.71 -10.71
N VAL A 78 -20.33 22.49 -11.17
CA VAL A 78 -19.18 21.70 -10.68
C VAL A 78 -17.88 22.52 -10.60
N CYS A 79 -17.73 23.55 -11.47
CA CYS A 79 -16.61 24.48 -11.46
C CYS A 79 -16.49 25.35 -10.18
N THR A 80 -17.56 25.56 -9.42
CA THR A 80 -17.55 26.38 -8.19
C THR A 80 -17.47 25.54 -6.92
N ASP A 81 -17.86 24.26 -6.96
CA ASP A 81 -17.69 23.36 -5.81
C ASP A 81 -16.23 22.92 -5.68
N LEU A 82 -15.52 23.51 -4.71
CA LEU A 82 -14.11 23.20 -4.43
C LEU A 82 -13.86 21.73 -4.04
N ILE A 83 -14.86 21.04 -3.49
CA ILE A 83 -14.76 19.62 -3.15
C ILE A 83 -14.73 18.79 -4.44
N LEU A 84 -15.60 19.08 -5.40
CA LEU A 84 -15.70 18.35 -6.68
C LEU A 84 -14.70 18.82 -7.74
N LYS A 85 -14.15 20.02 -7.58
CA LYS A 85 -13.10 20.57 -8.44
C LYS A 85 -11.76 19.85 -8.28
N GLN A 86 -11.53 19.21 -7.13
CA GLN A 86 -10.29 18.50 -6.88
C GLN A 86 -10.06 17.38 -7.92
N GLU A 87 -8.80 17.22 -8.32
CA GLU A 87 -8.39 16.16 -9.24
C GLU A 87 -8.70 14.78 -8.64
N ALA A 88 -9.35 13.93 -9.42
CA ALA A 88 -9.76 12.59 -9.00
C ALA A 88 -8.55 11.72 -8.63
N SER A 89 -7.38 11.98 -9.22
CA SER A 89 -6.12 11.30 -8.91
C SER A 89 -5.59 11.59 -7.50
N ARG A 90 -6.04 12.68 -6.87
CA ARG A 90 -5.67 13.03 -5.49
C ARG A 90 -6.80 12.79 -4.50
N ALA A 91 -8.06 12.85 -4.93
CA ALA A 91 -9.25 12.47 -4.15
C ALA A 91 -9.23 12.89 -2.66
N HIS A 92 -8.90 14.16 -2.37
CA HIS A 92 -8.81 14.69 -0.99
C HIS A 92 -7.76 14.00 -0.09
N CYS A 93 -6.73 13.40 -0.69
CA CYS A 93 -5.61 12.81 0.03
C CYS A 93 -4.88 13.87 0.86
N GLN A 94 -4.87 13.69 2.18
CA GLN A 94 -4.23 14.58 3.14
C GLN A 94 -2.71 14.52 2.99
N LEU A 95 -2.16 13.34 2.72
CA LEU A 95 -0.73 13.17 2.50
C LEU A 95 -0.23 13.85 1.20
N CYS A 96 -1.07 13.86 0.15
CA CYS A 96 -0.77 14.63 -1.07
C CYS A 96 -0.85 16.15 -0.85
N SER A 97 -1.58 16.59 0.16
CA SER A 97 -1.72 18.00 0.53
C SER A 97 -0.59 18.46 1.44
N ASP A 98 -0.20 17.62 2.41
CA ASP A 98 0.88 17.87 3.36
C ASP A 98 1.76 16.62 3.52
N LYS A 99 2.94 16.66 2.88
CA LYS A 99 3.93 15.57 2.98
C LYS A 99 4.61 15.49 4.34
N THR A 100 4.55 16.55 5.14
CA THR A 100 5.20 16.55 6.48
C THR A 100 4.49 15.60 7.45
N LEU A 101 3.31 15.08 7.09
CA LEU A 101 2.62 14.02 7.83
C LEU A 101 3.47 12.74 7.92
N GLU A 102 4.21 12.38 6.86
CA GLU A 102 5.13 11.21 6.86
C GLU A 102 6.23 11.32 7.92
N GLU A 103 6.66 12.55 8.24
CA GLU A 103 7.75 12.79 9.19
C GLU A 103 7.26 12.83 10.64
N ARG A 104 5.97 13.10 10.86
CA ARG A 104 5.40 13.43 12.17
C ARG A 104 4.48 12.35 12.72
N MET A 105 3.98 11.47 11.87
CA MET A 105 2.92 10.53 12.19
C MET A 105 3.24 9.15 11.62
N SER A 106 2.79 8.12 12.33
CA SER A 106 2.78 6.75 11.81
C SER A 106 1.75 6.59 10.68
N LEU A 107 1.92 5.56 9.86
CA LEU A 107 0.99 5.26 8.77
C LEU A 107 -0.46 5.09 9.27
N ASP A 108 -0.65 4.44 10.42
CA ASP A 108 -1.98 4.23 11.00
C ASP A 108 -2.64 5.56 11.39
N GLU A 109 -1.87 6.50 11.93
CA GLU A 109 -2.37 7.83 12.27
C GLU A 109 -2.69 8.65 11.02
N ILE A 110 -1.88 8.54 9.96
CA ILE A 110 -2.15 9.18 8.67
C ILE A 110 -3.46 8.63 8.07
N ILE A 111 -3.68 7.32 8.14
CA ILE A 111 -4.92 6.68 7.69
C ILE A 111 -6.11 7.18 8.50
N ALA A 112 -5.99 7.29 9.82
CA ALA A 112 -7.06 7.80 10.67
C ALA A 112 -7.41 9.27 10.33
N VAL A 113 -6.41 10.11 10.06
CA VAL A 113 -6.60 11.48 9.59
C VAL A 113 -7.32 11.50 8.23
N GLN A 114 -6.91 10.64 7.29
CA GLN A 114 -7.55 10.53 5.99
C GLN A 114 -9.02 10.12 6.11
N GLN A 115 -9.31 9.09 6.91
CA GLN A 115 -10.67 8.59 7.11
C GLN A 115 -11.58 9.65 7.74
N LYS A 116 -11.08 10.37 8.74
CA LYS A 116 -11.80 11.48 9.36
C LYS A 116 -12.08 12.60 8.35
N HIS A 117 -11.11 12.95 7.52
CA HIS A 117 -11.30 13.94 6.46
C HIS A 117 -12.33 13.48 5.43
N ASN A 118 -12.22 12.24 4.95
CA ASN A 118 -13.14 11.65 3.99
C ASN A 118 -14.57 11.61 4.52
N ALA A 119 -14.78 11.27 5.80
CA ALA A 119 -16.10 11.31 6.43
C ALA A 119 -16.72 12.72 6.38
N GLY A 120 -15.96 13.75 6.74
CA GLY A 120 -16.43 15.13 6.67
C GLY A 120 -16.71 15.60 5.24
N VAL A 121 -15.88 15.20 4.27
CA VAL A 121 -16.13 15.49 2.85
C VAL A 121 -17.43 14.84 2.36
N LYS A 122 -17.66 13.56 2.71
CA LYS A 122 -18.88 12.82 2.35
C LYS A 122 -20.12 13.46 2.95
N GLU A 123 -20.07 13.87 4.22
CA GLU A 123 -21.17 14.59 4.87
C GLU A 123 -21.51 15.89 4.13
N LYS A 124 -20.50 16.69 3.76
CA LYS A 124 -20.71 17.91 2.97
C LYS A 124 -21.26 17.68 1.57
N LEU A 125 -20.87 16.58 0.92
CA LEU A 125 -21.43 16.22 -0.37
C LEU A 125 -22.90 15.76 -0.25
N ALA A 126 -23.23 14.98 0.79
CA ALA A 126 -24.59 14.57 1.07
C ALA A 126 -25.51 15.76 1.39
N GLU A 127 -25.04 16.72 2.21
CA GLU A 127 -25.76 17.97 2.49
C GLU A 127 -26.07 18.77 1.22
N ARG A 128 -25.13 18.81 0.26
CA ARG A 128 -25.25 19.64 -0.95
C ARG A 128 -26.07 18.99 -2.06
N TYR A 129 -25.89 17.70 -2.25
CA TYR A 129 -26.42 16.97 -3.42
C TYR A 129 -27.49 15.95 -3.06
N GLY A 130 -27.77 15.71 -1.77
CA GLY A 130 -28.79 14.78 -1.31
C GLY A 130 -28.51 13.31 -1.66
N LEU A 131 -27.29 12.99 -2.09
CA LEU A 131 -26.86 11.65 -2.41
C LEU A 131 -26.16 11.03 -1.19
N SER A 132 -26.66 9.89 -0.71
CA SER A 132 -25.90 9.04 0.19
C SER A 132 -25.12 8.01 -0.64
N SER A 133 -23.80 7.99 -0.47
CA SER A 133 -22.92 6.92 -0.98
C SER A 133 -22.68 5.87 0.09
#